data_AF-A0AAF0QXB9-F1
#
_entry.id   AF-A0AAF0QXB9-F1
#
_cell.length_a   1.000
_cell.length_b   1.000
_cell.length_c   1.000
_cell.angle_alpha   90.00
_cell.angle_beta   90.00
_cell.angle_gamma   90.00
#
_symmetry.space_group_name_H-M   'P 1'
#
loop_
_entity.id
_entity.type
_entity.pdbx_description
1 polymer ?
#
loop_
_entity_poly.entity_id
_entity_poly.type
_entity_poly.pdbx_seq_one_letter_code
_entity_poly.pdbx_strand_id
1 'polypeptide(L)'
;MPFTRYAGYYSTCFRKEAGSHGRNTLGIFRVHQLEKVEQFCLTSPNGNDSWDMHEEMIKNSEEIFQQVHLIFSSIFWDIALMLEASLKP
;
A
#
# COMPACT_ATOMS: atom_id res chain seq x y z
N MET A 1 -7.03 6.62 -23.56
CA MET A 1 -5.87 7.15 -22.82
C MET A 1 -4.93 5.99 -22.59
N PRO A 2 -3.63 6.07 -22.92
CA PRO A 2 -2.71 4.99 -22.57
C PRO A 2 -2.60 4.87 -21.04
N PHE A 3 -2.61 3.64 -20.54
CA PHE A 3 -2.35 3.35 -19.13
C PHE A 3 -0.97 3.87 -18.75
N THR A 4 -0.88 4.65 -17.68
CA THR A 4 0.40 5.15 -17.18
C THR A 4 0.71 4.48 -15.86
N ARG A 5 1.82 3.75 -15.80
CA ARG A 5 2.30 3.04 -14.61
C ARG A 5 3.60 3.66 -14.14
N TYR A 6 3.67 3.97 -12.86
CA TYR A 6 4.85 4.52 -12.20
C TYR A 6 5.29 3.60 -11.06
N ALA A 7 6.59 3.45 -10.92
CA ALA A 7 7.22 2.80 -9.78
C ALA A 7 8.03 3.86 -9.01
N GLY A 8 7.57 4.24 -7.82
CA GLY A 8 8.37 5.04 -6.90
C GLY A 8 9.45 4.12 -6.32
N TYR A 9 10.65 4.11 -6.90
CA TYR A 9 11.67 3.09 -6.61
C TYR A 9 12.43 3.31 -5.28
N TYR A 10 12.73 4.55 -4.92
CA TYR A 10 13.43 4.85 -3.66
C TYR A 10 12.97 6.21 -3.14
N SER A 11 12.06 6.20 -2.19
CA SER A 11 11.51 7.41 -1.57
C SER A 11 11.44 7.26 -0.06
N THR A 12 12.09 8.20 0.62
CA THR A 12 12.07 8.33 2.08
C THR A 12 10.71 8.88 2.52
N CYS A 13 9.96 8.07 3.26
CA CYS A 13 8.65 8.41 3.79
C CYS A 13 8.76 8.87 5.25
N PHE A 14 8.24 10.07 5.54
CA PHE A 14 8.19 10.61 6.90
C PHE A 14 6.78 10.52 7.48
N ARG A 15 6.64 9.90 8.65
CA ARG A 15 5.35 9.76 9.35
C ARG A 15 5.42 10.31 10.76
N LYS A 16 4.44 11.14 11.14
CA LYS A 16 4.35 11.69 12.51
C LYS A 16 3.91 10.64 13.54
N GLU A 17 3.23 9.57 13.10
CA GLU A 17 2.73 8.49 13.96
C GLU A 17 1.93 9.00 15.17
N ALA A 18 1.18 10.10 14.99
CA ALA A 18 0.36 10.70 16.03
C ALA A 18 -0.75 9.72 16.49
N GLY A 19 -0.95 9.59 17.80
CA GLY A 19 -1.94 8.67 18.38
C GLY A 19 -1.46 7.21 18.57
N SER A 20 -0.19 6.90 18.29
CA SER A 20 0.39 5.56 18.48
C SER A 20 1.20 5.40 19.78
N HIS A 21 1.01 6.29 20.76
CA HIS A 21 1.81 6.33 21.99
C HIS A 21 1.81 4.95 22.69
N GLY A 22 2.99 4.36 22.86
CA GLY A 22 3.18 3.06 23.52
C GLY A 22 2.94 1.82 22.66
N ARG A 23 2.57 1.93 21.37
CA ARG A 23 2.45 0.77 20.47
C ARG A 23 3.67 0.62 19.57
N ASN A 24 4.21 -0.61 19.50
CA ASN A 24 5.31 -1.01 18.61
C ASN A 24 6.54 -0.11 18.74
N THR A 25 6.93 0.21 19.98
CA THR A 25 8.04 1.11 20.30
C THR A 25 9.43 0.46 20.17
N LEU A 26 9.49 -0.86 20.02
CA LEU A 26 10.73 -1.62 19.92
C LEU A 26 10.99 -2.05 18.47
N GLY A 27 12.23 -1.83 18.00
CA GLY A 27 12.68 -2.22 16.67
C GLY A 27 12.30 -1.22 15.56
N ILE A 28 12.30 -1.70 14.32
CA ILE A 28 12.11 -0.88 13.11
C ILE A 28 10.70 -0.98 12.51
N PHE A 29 9.77 -1.66 13.20
CA PHE A 29 8.44 -1.94 12.68
C PHE A 29 7.56 -0.69 12.56
N ARG A 30 7.75 0.29 13.46
CA ARG A 30 7.08 1.60 13.41
C ARG A 30 8.11 2.69 13.69
N VAL A 31 8.44 3.47 12.67
CA VAL A 31 9.48 4.51 12.71
C VAL A 31 9.03 5.75 11.97
N HIS A 32 9.59 6.91 12.34
CA HIS A 32 9.28 8.18 11.70
C HIS A 32 9.82 8.31 10.28
N GLN A 33 10.80 7.47 9.91
CA GLN A 33 11.44 7.47 8.62
C GLN A 33 11.59 6.03 8.11
N LEU A 34 11.07 5.76 6.92
CA LEU A 34 11.21 4.47 6.25
C LEU A 34 11.37 4.65 4.75
N GLU A 35 12.05 3.71 4.09
CA GLU A 35 12.12 3.65 2.64
C GLU A 35 10.94 2.84 2.11
N LYS A 36 10.30 3.33 1.04
CA LYS A 36 9.16 2.66 0.42
C LYS A 36 9.32 2.58 -1.09
N VAL A 37 8.99 1.41 -1.62
CA VAL A 37 8.70 1.22 -3.05
C VAL A 37 7.19 1.29 -3.25
N GLU A 38 6.70 2.17 -4.13
CA GLU A 38 5.26 2.38 -4.35
C GLU A 38 4.86 2.10 -5.80
N GLN A 39 3.79 1.33 -6.00
CA GLN A 39 3.10 1.20 -7.29
C GLN A 39 2.04 2.30 -7.42
N PHE A 40 2.09 3.08 -8.51
CA PHE A 40 1.09 4.10 -8.82
C PHE A 40 0.63 4.01 -10.27
N CYS A 41 -0.67 3.73 -10.47
CA CYS A 41 -1.24 3.49 -11.78
C CYS A 41 -2.36 4.49 -12.07
N LEU A 42 -2.27 5.17 -13.22
CA LEU A 42 -3.33 6.02 -13.76
C LEU A 42 -4.08 5.25 -14.84
N THR A 43 -5.36 5.02 -14.59
CA THR A 43 -6.27 4.30 -15.49
C THR A 43 -7.32 5.23 -16.06
N SER A 44 -7.98 4.78 -17.14
CA SER A 44 -9.18 5.43 -17.64
C SER A 44 -10.32 5.27 -16.61
N PRO A 45 -11.18 6.28 -16.42
CA PRO A 45 -12.39 6.15 -15.61
C PRO A 45 -13.50 5.36 -16.32
N ASN A 46 -13.34 5.08 -17.62
CA ASN A 46 -14.33 4.38 -18.42
C ASN A 46 -14.15 2.86 -18.28
N GLY A 47 -15.26 2.12 -18.19
CA GLY A 47 -15.22 0.66 -18.16
C GLY A 47 -14.78 0.10 -16.80
N ASN A 48 -14.08 -1.02 -16.83
CA ASN A 48 -13.61 -1.74 -15.63
C ASN A 48 -12.10 -1.60 -15.39
N ASP A 49 -11.44 -0.73 -16.17
CA ASP A 49 -9.99 -0.58 -16.23
C ASP A 49 -9.31 -0.37 -14.86
N SER A 50 -9.94 0.37 -13.94
CA SER A 50 -9.41 0.58 -12.58
C SER A 50 -9.44 -0.68 -11.72
N TRP A 51 -10.46 -1.52 -11.89
CA TRP A 51 -10.60 -2.77 -11.15
C TRP A 51 -9.60 -3.82 -11.64
N ASP A 52 -9.45 -3.94 -12.96
CA ASP A 52 -8.49 -4.87 -13.55
C ASP A 52 -7.06 -4.50 -13.16
N MET A 53 -6.74 -3.20 -13.12
CA MET A 53 -5.44 -2.71 -12.64
C MET A 53 -5.24 -2.93 -11.13
N HIS A 54 -6.28 -2.81 -10.32
CA HIS A 54 -6.20 -3.09 -8.89
C HIS A 54 -5.82 -4.55 -8.62
N GLU A 55 -6.44 -5.48 -9.34
CA GLU A 55 -6.07 -6.91 -9.28
C GLU A 55 -4.62 -7.16 -9.73
N GLU A 56 -4.17 -6.48 -10.80
CA GLU A 56 -2.75 -6.54 -11.24
C GLU A 56 -1.80 -6.04 -10.14
N MET A 57 -2.11 -4.92 -9.47
CA MET A 57 -1.27 -4.35 -8.42
C MET A 57 -1.16 -5.26 -7.18
N ILE A 58 -2.26 -5.94 -6.81
CA ILE A 58 -2.25 -6.95 -5.75
C ILE A 58 -1.32 -8.09 -6.15
N LYS A 59 -1.53 -8.66 -7.35
CA LYS A 59 -0.72 -9.78 -7.84
C LYS A 59 0.77 -9.44 -7.88
N ASN A 60 1.15 -8.25 -8.35
CA ASN A 60 2.55 -7.79 -8.34
C ASN A 60 3.13 -7.80 -6.91
N SER A 61 2.34 -7.39 -5.92
CA SER A 61 2.77 -7.39 -4.51
C SER A 61 2.94 -8.82 -3.99
N GLU A 62 2.00 -9.72 -4.31
CA GLU A 62 2.06 -11.13 -3.92
C GLU A 62 3.29 -11.84 -4.50
N GLU A 63 3.61 -11.57 -5.77
CA GLU A 63 4.79 -12.11 -6.43
C GLU A 63 6.08 -11.68 -5.73
N ILE A 64 6.17 -10.43 -5.28
CA ILE A 64 7.32 -9.94 -4.50
C ILE A 64 7.46 -10.71 -3.19
N PHE A 65 6.37 -10.89 -2.44
CA PHE A 65 6.40 -11.64 -1.18
C PHE A 65 6.78 -13.11 -1.37
N GLN A 66 6.31 -13.73 -2.45
CA GLN A 66 6.70 -15.09 -2.84
C GLN A 66 8.19 -15.18 -3.17
N GLN A 67 8.75 -14.21 -3.92
CA GLN A 67 10.18 -14.17 -4.25
C GLN A 67 11.08 -14.02 -3.03
N VAL A 68 10.64 -13.28 -2.01
CA VAL A 68 11.37 -13.14 -0.74
C VAL A 68 11.04 -14.25 0.29
N HIS A 69 10.26 -15.26 -0.12
CA HIS A 69 9.89 -16.42 0.69
C HIS A 69 9.19 -16.08 2.01
N LEU A 70 8.39 -15.01 2.02
CA LEU A 70 7.60 -14.61 3.18
C LEU A 70 6.19 -15.19 3.09
N ILE A 71 5.69 -15.68 4.23
CA ILE A 71 4.32 -16.17 4.35
C ILE A 71 3.41 -14.97 4.61
N PHE A 72 2.34 -14.83 3.82
CA PHE A 72 1.36 -13.76 3.93
C PHE A 72 -0.06 -14.27 3.63
N SER A 73 -1.06 -13.46 3.97
CA SER A 73 -2.47 -13.70 3.63
C SER A 73 -3.09 -12.41 3.10
N SER A 74 -3.82 -12.49 1.99
CA SER A 74 -4.62 -11.37 1.49
C SER A 74 -5.89 -11.24 2.32
N ILE A 75 -6.25 -10.00 2.69
CA ILE A 75 -7.41 -9.68 3.52
C ILE A 75 -8.26 -8.67 2.78
N PHE A 76 -9.55 -8.97 2.65
CA PHE A 76 -10.52 -8.02 2.13
C PHE A 76 -11.03 -7.14 3.27
N TRP A 77 -10.94 -5.82 3.10
CA TRP A 77 -11.36 -4.87 4.12
C TRP A 77 -12.86 -4.61 3.99
N ASP A 78 -13.55 -4.58 5.13
CA ASP A 78 -14.94 -4.12 5.14
C ASP A 78 -15.01 -2.59 4.95
N ILE A 79 -16.19 -2.13 4.51
CA ILE A 79 -16.43 -0.71 4.21
C ILE A 79 -16.26 0.17 5.47
N ALA A 80 -16.60 -0.35 6.65
CA ALA A 80 -16.53 0.41 7.90
C ALA A 80 -15.07 0.76 8.26
N LEU A 81 -14.15 -0.21 8.16
CA LEU A 81 -12.73 -0.03 8.40
C LEU A 81 -12.07 0.89 7.38
N MET A 82 -12.48 0.82 6.11
CA MET A 82 -11.98 1.74 5.08
C MET A 82 -12.35 3.20 5.40
N LEU A 83 -13.59 3.44 5.83
CA LEU A 83 -14.03 4.78 6.23
C LEU A 83 -13.30 5.28 7.46
N GLU A 84 -13.12 4.44 8.48
CA GLU A 84 -12.34 4.79 9.67
C GLU A 84 -10.88 5.14 9.35
N ALA A 85 -10.27 4.44 8.40
CA ALA A 85 -8.92 4.73 7.94
C ALA A 85 -8.84 6.08 7.18
N SER A 86 -9.87 6.41 6.40
CA SER A 86 -9.91 7.67 5.64
C SER A 86 -10.28 8.89 6.49
N LEU A 87 -10.93 8.69 7.64
CA LEU A 87 -11.41 9.77 8.52
C LEU A 87 -10.41 10.13 9.64
N LYS A 88 -9.34 9.35 9.84
CA LYS A 88 -8.29 9.70 10.79
C LYS A 88 -7.33 10.72 10.15
N PRO A 89 -7.18 11.92 10.75
CA PRO A 89 -6.27 12.96 10.25
C PRO A 89 -4.79 12.62 10.43
#